data_AF-A0A1G7MJW9-F1
#
_entry.id   AF-A0A1G7MJW9-F1
#
_cell.length_a   1.000
_cell.length_b   1.000
_cell.length_c   1.000
_cell.angle_alpha   90.00
_cell.angle_beta   90.00
_cell.angle_gamma   90.00
#
_symmetry.space_group_name_H-M   'P 1'
#
loop_
_entity.id
_entity.type
_entity.pdbx_description
1 polymer ?
#
loop_
_entity_poly.entity_id
_entity_poly.type
_entity_poly.pdbx_seq_one_letter_code
_entity_poly.pdbx_strand_id
1 'polypeptide(L)' 'MEKKTFVPLMSIGIDIGKDTFHLVGFDRHGQLVLRKQIKRLALVATFEKLPRCIVGMEACLSAHFVSRTLRQLGFEP' A
#
# COMPACT_ATOMS: atom_id res chain seq x y z
N MET A 1 -9.51 23.15 8.46
CA MET A 1 -9.39 21.69 8.29
C MET A 1 -7.93 21.40 7.98
N GLU A 2 -7.21 20.85 8.95
CA GLU A 2 -5.76 20.75 8.99
C GLU A 2 -5.24 19.91 7.83
N LYS A 3 -4.54 20.55 6.88
CA LYS A 3 -3.78 19.83 5.85
C LYS A 3 -2.60 19.18 6.58
N LYS A 4 -2.80 17.94 7.06
CA LYS A 4 -1.71 17.08 7.53
C LYS A 4 -0.63 17.11 6.45
N THR A 5 0.53 17.68 6.77
CA THR A 5 1.68 17.69 5.88
C THR A 5 2.11 16.24 5.70
N PHE A 6 1.61 15.60 4.65
CA PHE A 6 2.02 14.25 4.30
C PHE A 6 3.49 14.32 3.95
N VAL A 7 4.32 13.60 4.69
CA VAL A 7 5.61 13.17 4.12
C VAL A 7 5.22 12.38 2.86
N PRO A 8 5.60 12.83 1.66
CA PRO A 8 5.10 12.24 0.43
C PRO A 8 5.58 10.79 0.36
N LEU A 9 4.65 9.85 0.59
CA LEU A 9 4.87 8.42 0.41
C LEU A 9 5.28 8.20 -1.05
N MET A 10 6.52 7.77 -1.26
CA MET A 10 7.08 7.52 -2.60
C MET A 10 6.75 6.10 -3.05
N SER A 11 6.96 5.14 -2.17
CA SER A 11 6.74 3.73 -2.46
C SER A 11 6.16 3.00 -1.26
N ILE A 12 5.43 1.92 -1.53
CA ILE A 12 4.90 1.02 -0.52
C ILE A 12 5.12 -0.44 -0.95
N GLY A 13 5.73 -1.23 -0.08
CA GLY A 13 5.82 -2.68 -0.19
C GLY A 13 4.61 -3.34 0.47
N ILE A 14 4.06 -4.37 -0.18
CA ILE A 14 3.01 -5.23 0.34
C ILE A 14 3.52 -6.66 0.42
N ASP A 15 3.53 -7.20 1.64
CA ASP A 15 3.69 -8.63 1.89
C ASP A 15 2.31 -9.27 2.11
N ILE A 16 2.02 -10.33 1.35
CA ILE A 16 0.65 -10.84 1.13
C ILE A 16 0.45 -12.16 1.87
N GLY A 17 -0.05 -12.06 3.11
CA GLY A 17 -0.51 -13.22 3.87
C GLY A 17 -1.91 -13.69 3.48
N LYS A 18 -2.32 -14.83 4.06
CA LYS A 18 -3.65 -15.44 3.86
C LYS A 18 -4.79 -14.50 4.29
N ASP A 19 -4.73 -14.01 5.52
CA ASP A 19 -5.80 -13.22 6.14
C ASP A 19 -5.43 -11.76 6.37
N THR A 20 -4.13 -11.47 6.36
CA THR A 20 -3.57 -10.14 6.64
C THR A 20 -2.46 -9.77 5.68
N PHE A 21 -2.29 -8.47 5.43
CA PHE A 21 -1.20 -7.91 4.64
C PHE A 21 -0.33 -7.03 5.52
N HIS A 22 0.98 -7.08 5.29
CA HIS A 22 1.93 -6.16 5.89
C HIS A 22 2.32 -5.10 4.88
N LEU A 23 2.13 -3.83 5.27
CA LEU A 23 2.44 -2.66 4.48
C LEU A 23 3.66 -1.96 5.07
N VAL A 24 4.63 -1.66 4.21
CA VAL A 24 5.85 -0.91 4.56
C VAL A 24 6.02 0.20 3.54
N GLY A 25 6.00 1.45 3.97
CA GLY A 25 6.07 2.62 3.09
C GLY A 25 7.26 3.49 3.36
N PHE A 26 7.84 4.03 2.28
CA PHE A 26 9.03 4.86 2.29
C PHE A 26 8.75 6.22 1.67
N ASP A 27 9.40 7.26 2.19
CA ASP A 27 9.42 8.58 1.56
C ASP A 27 10.45 8.66 0.42
N ARG A 28 10.61 9.87 -0.15
CA ARG A 28 11.57 10.13 -1.23
C ARG A 28 13.03 9.99 -0.84
N HIS A 29 13.34 9.97 0.46
CA HIS A 29 14.69 9.79 0.99
C HIS A 29 14.92 8.34 1.44
N GLY A 30 14.00 7.43 1.13
CA GLY A 30 14.07 6.03 1.55
C GLY A 30 13.84 5.83 3.05
N GLN A 31 13.32 6.84 3.77
CA GLN A 31 13.02 6.72 5.19
C GLN A 31 11.70 6.01 5.39
N LEU A 32 11.64 5.11 6.37
CA LEU A 32 10.42 4.41 6.75
C LEU A 32 9.40 5.40 7.32
N VAL A 33 8.27 5.58 6.64
CA VAL A 33 7.18 6.49 7.06
C VAL A 33 5.86 5.79 7.34
N LEU A 34 5.74 4.52 6.95
CA LEU A 34 4.56 3.70 7.19
C LEU A 34 4.97 2.27 7.51
N ARG A 35 4.46 1.72 8.62
CA ARG A 35 4.50 0.29 8.91
C ARG A 35 3.16 -0.10 9.49
N LYS A 36 2.41 -0.95 8.79
CA LYS A 36 1.04 -1.29 9.19
C LYS A 36 0.67 -2.71 8.76
N GLN A 37 0.08 -3.48 9.67
CA GLN A 37 -0.61 -4.71 9.32
C GLN A 37 -2.10 -4.41 9.12
N ILE A 38 -2.69 -4.91 8.04
CA ILE A 38 -4.12 -4.77 7.76
C ILE A 38 -4.75 -6.13 7.50
N LYS A 39 -6.04 -6.26 7.78
CA LYS A 39 -6.82 -7.41 7.30
C LYS A 39 -6.99 -7.31 5.79
N ARG A 40 -7.09 -8.44 5.10
CA ARG A 40 -7.31 -8.51 3.65
C ARG A 40 -8.51 -7.68 3.17
N LEU A 41 -9.61 -7.70 3.92
CA LEU A 41 -10.83 -6.92 3.61
C LEU A 41 -10.63 -5.40 3.73
N ALA A 42 -9.59 -4.95 4.43
CA ALA A 42 -9.29 -3.54 4.59
C ALA A 42 -8.38 -2.97 3.48
N LEU A 43 -8.02 -3.76 2.46
CA LEU A 43 -7.14 -3.33 1.36
C LEU A 43 -7.66 -2.06 0.69
N VAL A 44 -8.90 -2.10 0.19
CA VAL A 44 -9.51 -0.98 -0.56
C VAL A 44 -9.57 0.28 0.30
N ALA A 45 -10.22 0.19 1.47
CA ALA A 45 -10.38 1.33 2.38
C ALA A 45 -9.05 1.89 2.90
N THR A 46 -7.98 1.10 2.89
CA THR A 46 -6.62 1.58 3.23
C THR A 46 -6.03 2.36 2.07
N PHE A 47 -6.05 1.81 0.85
CA PHE A 47 -5.42 2.43 -0.32
C PHE A 47 -6.16 3.68 -0.83
N GLU A 48 -7.47 3.79 -0.60
CA GLU A 48 -8.23 5.03 -0.88
C GLU A 48 -7.75 6.24 -0.05
N LYS A 49 -7.17 5.98 1.13
CA LYS A 49 -6.67 7.02 2.04
C LYS A 49 -5.19 7.33 1.83
N LEU A 50 -4.50 6.53 1.02
CA LEU A 50 -3.08 6.73 0.72
C LEU A 50 -2.92 7.66 -0.48
N PRO A 51 -1.91 8.54 -0.48
CA PRO A 51 -1.54 9.25 -1.69
C PRO A 51 -1.06 8.25 -2.76
N ARG A 52 -1.13 8.65 -4.03
CA ARG A 52 -0.57 7.87 -5.14
C ARG A 52 0.93 7.66 -4.94
N CYS A 53 1.34 6.40 -5.06
CA CYS A 53 2.73 5.97 -4.89
C CYS A 53 2.97 4.69 -5.69
N ILE A 54 4.25 4.34 -5.88
CA ILE A 54 4.65 3.07 -6.49
C ILE A 54 4.35 1.94 -5.50
N VAL A 55 3.76 0.85 -5.98
CA VAL A 55 3.46 -0.31 -5.13
C VAL A 55 4.39 -1.46 -5.51
N GLY A 56 5.25 -1.88 -4.60
CA GLY A 56 5.95 -3.16 -4.70
C GLY A 56 5.12 -4.27 -4.05
N MET A 57 4.96 -5.41 -4.72
CA MET A 57 4.19 -6.53 -4.20
C MET A 57 5.00 -7.82 -4.17
N GLU A 58 4.88 -8.57 -3.08
CA GLU A 58 5.36 -9.95 -3.00
C GLU A 58 4.57 -10.83 -3.98
N ALA A 59 5.29 -11.72 -4.67
CA ALA A 59 4.72 -12.59 -5.69
C ALA A 59 4.21 -13.89 -5.04
N CYS A 60 2.90 -14.00 -4.89
CA CYS A 60 2.23 -15.19 -4.38
C CYS A 60 0.97 -15.54 -5.20
N LEU A 61 0.33 -16.68 -4.87
CA LEU A 61 -0.90 -17.13 -5.54
C LEU A 61 -2.01 -16.07 -5.55
N SER A 62 -2.05 -15.21 -4.54
CA SER A 62 -3.07 -14.17 -4.41
C SER A 62 -2.63 -12.79 -4.90
N ALA A 63 -1.39 -12.63 -5.37
CA ALA A 63 -0.85 -11.36 -5.86
C ALA A 63 -1.64 -10.81 -7.04
N HIS A 64 -2.11 -11.67 -7.96
CA HIS A 64 -2.93 -11.23 -9.09
C HIS A 64 -4.25 -10.58 -8.65
N PHE A 65 -4.88 -11.07 -7.59
CA PHE A 65 -6.08 -10.45 -7.03
C PHE A 65 -5.75 -9.05 -6.50
N VAL A 66 -4.71 -8.95 -5.67
CA VAL A 66 -4.29 -7.68 -5.05
C VAL A 66 -3.91 -6.66 -6.14
N SER A 67 -3.13 -7.07 -7.14
CA SER A 67 -2.68 -6.22 -8.24
C SER A 67 -3.86 -5.65 -9.04
N ARG A 68 -4.88 -6.47 -9.36
CA ARG A 68 -6.09 -5.99 -10.05
C ARG A 68 -6.87 -4.98 -9.22
N THR A 69 -7.07 -5.25 -7.93
CA THR A 69 -7.77 -4.33 -7.02
C THR A 69 -7.05 -2.99 -6.94
N LEU A 70 -5.71 -3.00 -6.82
CA LEU A 70 -4.92 -1.78 -6.76
C LEU A 70 -4.94 -0.99 -8.08
N ARG A 71 -4.89 -1.67 -9.23
CA ARG A 71 -5.03 -1.02 -10.55
C ARG A 71 -6.40 -0.37 -10.73
N GLN A 72 -7.49 -1.01 -10.28
CA GLN A 72 -8.83 -0.41 -10.29
C GLN A 72 -8.91 0.85 -9.44
N LEU A 73 -8.15 0.88 -8.34
CA LEU A 73 -8.04 2.08 -7.52
C LEU A 73 -7.16 3.14 -8.15
N GLY A 74 -6.38 2.88 -9.21
CA GLY A 74 -5.47 3.82 -9.87
C GLY A 74 -4.03 3.79 -9.36
N PHE A 75 -3.59 2.67 -8.77
CA PHE A 75 -2.18 2.42 -8.43
C PHE A 75 -1.48 1.61 -9.52
N GLU A 76 -0.14 1.66 -9.52
CA GLU A 76 0.72 0.88 -10.41
C GLU A 76 1.56 -0.13 -9.60
N PRO A 77 1.01 -1.35 -9.40
CA PRO A 77 1.70 -2.50 -8.82
C PRO A 77 2.39 -3.41 -9.83
#